data_AF-A0A7J6C9F6-F1
#
_entry.id   AF-A0A7J6C9F6-F1
#
_cell.length_a   1.000
_cell.length_b   1.000
_cell.length_c   1.000
_cell.angle_alpha   90.00
_cell.angle_beta   90.00
_cell.angle_gamma   90.00
#
_symmetry.space_group_name_H-M   'P 1'
#
loop_
_entity.id
_entity.type
_entity.pdbx_description
1 polymer ?
#
loop_
_entity_poly.entity_id
_entity_poly.type
_entity_poly.pdbx_seq_one_letter_code
_entity_poly.pdbx_strand_id
1 'polypeptide(L)' 'MEDAGTELCSLAASGDLEGLEIWQLAGVDMTICSYDGQIPIEVARASGCEEVVEFLKQATLYQAQVTGCLQVIG' A
#
# COMPACT_ATOMS: atom_id res chain seq x y z
N MET A 1 18.66 4.73 -1.94
CA MET A 1 17.36 5.41 -2.08
C MET A 1 16.36 4.28 -1.95
N GLU A 2 15.79 4.12 -0.76
CA GLU A 2 14.81 3.07 -0.51
C GLU A 2 13.55 3.45 -1.28
N ASP A 3 13.06 2.54 -2.12
CA ASP A 3 11.82 2.74 -2.85
C ASP A 3 10.66 2.59 -1.87
N ALA A 4 9.64 3.44 -1.98
CA ALA A 4 8.48 3.38 -1.08
C ALA A 4 7.86 1.97 -1.05
N GLY A 5 7.90 1.24 -2.17
CA GLY A 5 7.46 -0.15 -2.24
C GLY A 5 8.23 -1.12 -1.35
N THR A 6 9.55 -0.95 -1.20
CA THR A 6 10.39 -1.78 -0.32
C THR A 6 10.01 -1.55 1.14
N GLU A 7 9.79 -0.30 1.52
CA GLU A 7 9.43 0.04 2.89
C GLU A 7 8.01 -0.42 3.25
N LEU A 8 7.06 -0.27 2.31
CA LEU A 8 5.71 -0.81 2.46
C LEU A 8 5.73 -2.34 2.61
N CYS A 9 6.57 -3.05 1.84
CA CYS A 9 6.72 -4.50 2.00
C CYS A 9 7.32 -4.90 3.35
N SER A 10 8.32 -4.16 3.86
CA SER A 10 8.90 -4.40 5.19
C SER A 10 7.88 -4.20 6.31
N LEU A 11 7.14 -3.08 6.29
CA LEU A 11 6.07 -2.80 7.25
C LEU A 11 4.97 -3.86 7.17
N ALA A 12 4.61 -4.25 5.95
CA ALA A 12 3.61 -5.27 5.69
C ALA A 12 4.01 -6.66 6.23
N ALA A 13 5.28 -7.03 6.05
CA ALA A 13 5.83 -8.27 6.60
C ALA A 13 5.87 -8.26 8.13
N SER A 14 6.14 -7.10 8.73
CA SER A 14 6.24 -6.89 10.17
C SER A 14 4.87 -6.78 10.86
N GLY A 15 3.79 -6.56 10.10
CA GLY A 15 2.48 -6.29 10.68
C GLY A 15 2.32 -4.86 11.20
N ASP A 16 3.17 -3.92 10.77
CA ASP A 16 3.23 -2.57 11.31
C ASP A 16 2.21 -1.66 10.62
N LEU A 17 1.01 -1.63 11.18
CA LEU A 17 -0.11 -0.80 10.69
C LEU A 17 0.14 0.69 10.86
N GLU A 18 0.72 1.10 11.99
CA GLU A 18 0.96 2.51 12.30
C GLU A 18 1.89 3.15 11.26
N GLY A 19 2.96 2.44 10.88
CA GLY A 19 3.83 2.84 9.79
C GLY A 19 3.08 2.96 8.46
N LEU A 20 2.25 1.97 8.12
CA LEU A 20 1.44 1.99 6.89
C LEU A 20 0.43 3.15 6.86
N GLU A 21 -0.17 3.50 8.00
CA GLU A 21 -1.04 4.67 8.14
C GLU A 21 -0.28 5.98 7.91
N ILE A 22 0.94 6.11 8.43
CA ILE A 22 1.78 7.29 8.19
C ILE A 22 2.06 7.46 6.69
N TRP A 23 2.40 6.38 5.99
CA TRP A 23 2.61 6.40 4.55
C TRP A 23 1.33 6.74 3.77
N GLN A 24 0.18 6.21 4.20
CA GLN A 24 -1.13 6.57 3.64
C GLN A 24 -1.43 8.06 3.81
N LEU A 25 -1.19 8.62 5.00
CA LEU A 25 -1.38 10.04 5.30
C LEU A 25 -0.42 10.93 4.51
N ALA A 26 0.78 10.44 4.20
CA ALA A 26 1.72 11.12 3.31
C ALA A 26 1.24 11.15 1.84
N GLY A 27 0.14 10.48 1.51
CA GLY A 27 -0.38 10.37 0.15
C GLY A 27 0.44 9.43 -0.72
N VAL A 28 1.21 8.53 -0.10
CA VAL A 28 1.97 7.53 -0.84
C VAL A 28 1.04 6.45 -1.34
N ASP A 29 1.31 6.04 -2.57
CA ASP A 29 0.53 5.02 -3.22
C ASP A 29 0.90 3.64 -2.63
N MET A 30 0.00 3.08 -1.82
CA MET A 30 0.20 1.80 -1.14
C MET A 30 0.15 0.59 -2.09
N THR A 31 -0.12 0.81 -3.39
CA THR A 31 -0.09 -0.24 -4.41
C THR A 31 1.27 -0.36 -5.09
N ILE A 32 2.22 0.54 -4.76
CA ILE A 32 3.58 0.52 -5.30
C ILE A 32 4.24 -0.80 -4.94
N CYS A 33 4.71 -1.50 -5.96
CA CYS A 33 5.55 -2.67 -5.79
C CYS A 33 6.97 -2.26 -5.37
N SER A 34 7.58 -3.09 -4.52
CA SER A 34 9.01 -3.03 -4.23
C SER A 34 9.84 -3.06 -5.51
N TYR A 35 11.11 -2.66 -5.40
CA TYR A 35 12.10 -2.80 -6.49
C TYR A 35 12.12 -4.22 -7.10
N ASP A 36 11.87 -5.24 -6.28
CA ASP A 36 11.83 -6.65 -6.67
C ASP A 36 10.51 -7.07 -7.35
N GLY A 37 9.57 -6.14 -7.55
CA GLY A 37 8.23 -6.42 -8.07
C GLY A 37 7.26 -7.01 -7.05
N GLN A 38 7.64 -7.04 -5.78
CA GLN A 38 6.81 -7.57 -4.71
C GLN A 38 5.73 -6.57 -4.30
N ILE A 39 4.49 -7.05 -4.15
CA ILE A 39 3.35 -6.23 -3.77
C ILE A 39 3.19 -6.31 -2.24
N PRO A 40 3.09 -5.19 -1.50
CA PRO A 40 2.99 -5.18 -0.04
C PRO A 40 1.89 -6.10 0.51
N ILE A 41 0.73 -6.16 -0.17
CA ILE A 41 -0.40 -7.00 0.24
C ILE A 41 -0.07 -8.50 0.16
N GLU A 42 0.75 -8.90 -0.80
CA GLU A 42 1.16 -10.29 -0.99
C GLU A 42 2.12 -10.71 0.11
N VAL A 43 3.03 -9.79 0.49
CA VAL A 43 3.96 -9.97 1.61
C VAL A 43 3.21 -10.05 2.94
N ALA A 44 2.25 -9.16 3.20
CA ALA A 44 1.41 -9.22 4.40
C ALA A 44 0.66 -10.56 4.49
N ARG A 45 0.12 -11.05 3.36
CA ARG A 45 -0.56 -12.34 3.28
C ARG A 45 0.38 -13.50 3.55
N ALA A 46 1.61 -13.45 3.05
CA ALA A 46 2.63 -14.46 3.30
C ALA A 46 3.11 -14.47 4.76
N SER A 47 3.18 -13.29 5.41
CA SER A 47 3.45 -13.16 6.85
C SER A 47 2.27 -13.59 7.73
N GLY A 48 1.06 -13.73 7.18
CA GLY A 48 -0.14 -14.05 7.96
C GLY A 48 -0.72 -12.84 8.73
N CYS A 49 -0.38 -11.63 8.31
CA CYS A 49 -0.84 -10.39 8.93
C CYS A 49 -2.19 -9.95 8.32
N GLU A 50 -3.28 -10.63 8.71
CA GLU A 50 -4.62 -10.37 8.15
C GLU A 50 -5.09 -8.91 8.33
N GLU A 51 -4.75 -8.27 9.45
CA GLU A 51 -5.12 -6.88 9.74
C GLU A 51 -4.48 -5.90 8.74
N VAL A 52 -3.20 -6.12 8.43
CA VAL A 52 -2.48 -5.37 7.38
C VAL A 52 -3.03 -5.65 5.99
N VAL A 53 -3.36 -6.91 5.70
CA VAL A 53 -3.95 -7.29 4.40
C VAL A 53 -5.26 -6.53 4.19
N GLU A 54 -6.10 -6.44 5.21
CA GLU A 54 -7.36 -5.72 5.13
C GLU A 54 -7.14 -4.21 4.97
N PHE A 55 -6.19 -3.63 5.71
CA PHE A 55 -5.81 -2.21 5.57
C PHE A 55 -5.32 -1.89 4.16
N LEU A 56 -4.36 -2.66 3.63
CA LEU A 56 -3.81 -2.47 2.28
C LEU A 56 -4.88 -2.68 1.19
N LYS A 57 -5.82 -3.60 1.42
CA LYS A 57 -6.96 -3.81 0.53
C LYS A 57 -7.89 -2.61 0.52
N GLN A 58 -8.22 -2.04 1.68
CA GLN A 58 -9.01 -0.81 1.77
C GLN A 58 -8.29 0.35 1.08
N ALA A 59 -7.00 0.54 1.37
CA ALA A 59 -6.15 1.53 0.73
C ALA A 59 -6.19 1.45 -0.81
N THR A 60 -6.10 0.24 -1.36
CA THR A 60 -6.17 -0.02 -2.81
C THR A 60 -7.55 0.34 -3.37
N LEU A 61 -8.62 0.02 -2.64
CA LEU A 61 -9.99 0.36 -3.02
C LEU A 61 -10.24 1.88 -2.99
N TYR A 62 -9.68 2.61 -2.02
CA TYR A 62 -9.83 4.06 -1.93
C TYR A 62 -9.15 4.79 -3.10
N GLN A 63 -7.99 4.33 -3.56
CA GLN A 63 -7.32 4.94 -4.71
C GLN A 63 -8.09 4.77 -6.03
N ALA A 64 -8.81 3.66 -6.22
CA ALA A 64 -9.67 3.47 -7.39
C ALA A 64 -10.77 4.55 -7.50
N GLN A 65 -11.13 5.20 -6.38
CA GLN A 65 -12.18 6.21 -6.33
C GLN A 65 -11.63 7.62 -6.58
N VAL A 66 -10.36 7.88 -6.24
CA VAL A 66 -9.72 9.20 -6.41
C VAL A 66 -9.28 9.44 -7.85
N THR A 67 -8.92 8.40 -8.61
CA THR A 67 -8.62 8.51 -10.05
C THR A 67 -9.87 8.74 -10.91
N GLY A 68 -11.08 8.58 -10.35
CA GLY A 68 -12.35 8.85 -11.04
C GLY A 68 -12.72 10.33 -11.22
N CYS A 69 -11.99 11.27 -10.58
CA CYS A 69 -12.30 12.70 -10.68
C CYS A 69 -11.57 13.44 -11.82
N LEU A 70 -10.70 12.79 -12.62
CA LEU A 70 -9.95 13.47 -13.68
C LEU A 70 -10.41 13.21 -15.12
N GLN A 71 -11.60 12.65 -15.36
CA GLN A 71 -12.19 12.59 -16.71
C GLN A 71 -13.12 13.79 -17.02
N VAL A 72 -12.70 15.01 -16.68
CA VAL A 72 -13.41 16.24 -17.11
C VAL A 72 -12.46 17.33 -17.59
N ILE A 73 -11.79 17.08 -18.70
CA ILE A 73 -11.49 18.11 -19.70
C ILE A 73 -11.67 17.46 -21.08
N GLY A 74 -12.49 18.12 -21.90
CA GLY A 74 -13.07 17.62 -23.14
C GLY A 74 -12.18 17.71 -24.38
#